data_AF-A0A166XCS8-F1
#
_entry.id   AF-A0A166XCS8-F1
#
_cell.length_a   1.000
_cell.length_b   1.000
_cell.length_c   1.000
_cell.angle_alpha   90.00
_cell.angle_beta   90.00
_cell.angle_gamma   90.00
#
_symmetry.space_group_name_H-M   'P 1'
#
loop_
_entity.id
_entity.type
_entity.pdbx_description
1 polymer ?
#
loop_
_entity_poly.entity_id
_entity_poly.type
_entity_poly.pdbx_seq_one_letter_code
_entity_poly.pdbx_strand_id
1 'polypeptide(L)'
;MEAQVQRADLGKLVSTFVGAGFPPTAIHDIGTANLDQADQTIPVMRGLSAIFAGCASGAVACADGEVVSMQTLCDNPAAAKEEFDLVVDETSSGLV
;
A
#
# COMPACT_ATOMS: atom_id res chain seq x y z
N MET A 1 -9.60 -7.63 8.27
CA MET A 1 -8.24 -7.62 8.84
C MET A 1 -7.32 -8.04 7.73
N GLU A 2 -6.31 -7.23 7.42
CA GLU A 2 -5.33 -7.50 6.38
C GLU A 2 -4.01 -7.86 7.07
N ALA A 3 -3.30 -8.87 6.54
CA ALA A 3 -2.07 -9.35 7.12
C ALA A 3 -1.11 -9.75 6.00
N GLN A 4 0.12 -9.22 6.08
CA GLN A 4 1.22 -9.66 5.24
C GLN A 4 2.05 -10.67 6.01
N VAL A 5 2.35 -11.81 5.38
CA VAL A 5 3.17 -12.87 5.98
C VAL A 5 4.23 -13.35 4.99
N GLN A 6 5.26 -14.00 5.51
CA GLN A 6 6.18 -14.73 4.65
C GLN A 6 5.43 -15.88 3.96
N ARG A 7 5.75 -16.11 2.69
CA ARG A 7 5.09 -17.16 1.88
C ARG A 7 5.18 -18.54 2.54
N ALA A 8 6.29 -18.84 3.20
CA ALA A 8 6.49 -20.10 3.91
C ALA A 8 5.51 -20.31 5.08
N ASP A 9 5.02 -19.23 5.68
CA ASP A 9 4.14 -19.26 6.84
C ASP A 9 2.64 -19.18 6.49
N LEU A 10 2.28 -19.06 5.21
CA LEU A 10 0.89 -18.91 4.77
C LEU A 10 0.00 -20.05 5.28
N GLY A 11 0.47 -21.30 5.19
CA GLY A 11 -0.29 -22.45 5.69
C GLY A 11 -0.53 -22.40 7.20
N LYS A 12 0.45 -21.91 7.96
CA LYS A 12 0.34 -21.73 9.42
C LYS A 12 -0.70 -20.65 9.73
N LEU A 13 -0.64 -19.50 9.06
CA LEU A 13 -1.61 -18.42 9.22
C LEU A 13 -3.03 -18.93 8.99
N VAL A 14 -3.30 -19.57 7.85
CA VAL A 14 -4.63 -20.11 7.52
C VAL A 14 -5.10 -21.09 8.60
N SER A 15 -4.24 -22.01 9.02
CA SER A 15 -4.59 -22.99 10.07
C SER A 15 -4.93 -22.33 11.41
N THR A 16 -4.25 -21.25 11.78
CA THR A 16 -4.52 -20.49 13.00
C THR A 16 -5.87 -19.78 12.93
N PHE A 17 -6.19 -19.13 11.81
CA PHE A 17 -7.48 -18.46 11.63
C PHE A 17 -8.65 -19.45 11.58
N VAL A 18 -8.49 -20.56 10.86
CA VAL A 18 -9.51 -21.62 10.84
C VAL A 18 -9.70 -22.22 12.23
N GLY A 19 -8.62 -22.45 12.98
CA GLY A 19 -8.67 -22.92 14.37
C GLY A 19 -9.37 -21.93 15.32
N ALA A 20 -9.31 -20.63 15.03
CA ALA A 20 -10.01 -19.58 15.77
C ALA A 20 -11.49 -19.41 15.34
N GLY A 21 -11.99 -20.23 14.40
CA GLY A 21 -13.39 -20.24 13.96
C GLY A 21 -13.67 -19.40 12.70
N PHE A 22 -12.65 -18.87 12.03
CA PHE A 22 -12.85 -18.19 10.76
C PHE A 22 -13.10 -19.22 9.64
N PRO A 23 -14.16 -19.05 8.82
CA PRO A 23 -14.41 -19.95 7.71
C PRO A 23 -13.30 -19.81 6.66
N PRO A 24 -12.76 -20.92 6.13
CA PRO A 24 -11.68 -20.86 5.14
C PRO A 24 -12.11 -20.16 3.85
N THR A 25 -13.42 -20.16 3.54
CA THR A 25 -13.99 -19.44 2.40
C THR A 25 -13.94 -17.92 2.53
N ALA A 26 -13.65 -17.38 3.73
CA ALA A 26 -13.46 -15.96 3.97
C ALA A 26 -11.97 -15.55 3.98
N ILE A 27 -11.06 -16.50 3.76
CA ILE A 27 -9.62 -16.25 3.69
C ILE A 27 -9.21 -16.29 2.22
N HIS A 28 -8.76 -15.16 1.70
CA HIS A 28 -8.38 -15.01 0.29
C HIS A 28 -6.92 -14.59 0.20
N ASP A 29 -6.14 -15.33 -0.59
CA ASP A 29 -4.83 -14.88 -1.03
C ASP A 29 -5.03 -13.83 -2.14
N ILE A 30 -4.60 -12.60 -1.88
CA ILE A 30 -4.80 -11.44 -2.74
C ILE A 30 -3.56 -11.09 -3.56
N GLY A 31 -2.40 -11.67 -3.27
CA GLY A 31 -1.15 -11.43 -3.99
C GLY A 31 0.08 -11.30 -3.09
N THR A 32 1.14 -10.73 -3.67
CA THR A 32 2.44 -10.56 -3.01
C THR A 32 2.93 -9.13 -3.17
N ALA A 33 3.59 -8.59 -2.14
CA ALA A 33 4.30 -7.33 -2.27
C ALA A 33 5.47 -7.47 -3.26
N ASN A 34 5.69 -6.44 -4.06
CA ASN A 34 6.88 -6.35 -4.88
C ASN A 34 8.10 -6.11 -3.98
N LEU A 35 9.18 -6.84 -4.23
CA LEU A 35 10.44 -6.70 -3.47
C LEU A 35 11.42 -5.78 -4.18
N ASP A 36 11.20 -5.49 -5.46
CA ASP A 36 11.99 -4.53 -6.19
C ASP A 36 11.52 -3.11 -5.85
N GLN A 37 12.36 -2.38 -5.11
CA GLN A 37 12.07 -1.00 -4.73
C GLN A 37 12.05 -0.04 -5.92
N ALA A 38 12.66 -0.38 -7.05
CA ALA A 38 12.59 0.43 -8.26
C ALA A 38 11.26 0.25 -9.00
N ASP A 39 10.53 -0.84 -8.73
CA ASP A 39 9.25 -1.13 -9.36
C ASP A 39 8.09 -0.81 -8.42
N GLN A 40 7.64 0.45 -8.52
CA GLN A 40 6.53 1.01 -7.76
C GLN A 40 5.15 0.70 -8.35
N THR A 41 5.04 -0.28 -9.27
CA THR A 41 3.76 -0.62 -9.90
C THR A 41 2.82 -1.34 -8.94
N ILE A 42 1.53 -0.96 -8.98
CA ILE A 42 0.45 -1.57 -8.20
C ILE A 42 -0.62 -2.08 -9.17
N PRO A 43 -0.43 -3.26 -9.77
CA PRO A 43 -1.45 -3.88 -10.61
C PRO A 43 -2.52 -4.56 -9.74
N VAL A 44 -3.80 -4.30 -10.03
CA VAL A 44 -4.91 -5.11 -9.50
C VAL A 44 -5.45 -5.96 -10.64
N MET A 45 -5.37 -7.28 -10.46
CA MET A 45 -5.71 -8.26 -11.48
C MET A 45 -7.06 -8.92 -11.20
N ARG A 46 -7.86 -9.14 -12.25
CA ARG A 46 -9.01 -10.04 -12.25
C ARG A 46 -8.80 -11.13 -13.30
N GLY A 47 -8.43 -12.32 -12.83
CA GLY A 47 -7.99 -13.39 -13.73
C GLY A 47 -6.70 -13.00 -14.43
N LEU A 48 -6.72 -12.95 -15.77
CA LEU A 48 -5.57 -12.54 -16.59
C LEU A 48 -5.61 -11.07 -17.02
N SER A 49 -6.61 -10.30 -16.57
CA SER A 49 -6.79 -8.90 -16.98
C SER A 49 -6.49 -7.94 -15.83
N ALA A 50 -5.69 -6.90 -16.09
CA ALA A 50 -5.50 -5.79 -15.14
C ALA A 50 -6.75 -4.91 -15.14
N ILE A 51 -7.41 -4.80 -13.98
CA ILE A 51 -8.56 -3.90 -13.78
C ILE A 51 -8.13 -2.54 -13.23
N PHE A 52 -6.93 -2.46 -12.67
CA PHE A 52 -6.25 -1.22 -12.31
C PHE A 52 -4.75 -1.43 -12.51
N ALA A 53 -4.07 -0.41 -13.01
CA ALA A 53 -2.63 -0.33 -13.08
C ALA A 53 -2.24 1.12 -12.77
N GLY A 54 -1.57 1.31 -11.64
CA GLY A 54 -1.05 2.61 -11.22
C GLY A 54 0.32 2.46 -10.57
N CYS A 55 0.87 3.56 -10.11
CA CYS A 55 2.07 3.61 -9.28
C CYS A 55 1.73 3.98 -7.84
N ALA A 56 2.58 3.58 -6.90
CA ALA A 56 2.43 3.91 -5.48
C ALA A 56 2.35 5.42 -5.24
N SER A 57 3.26 6.20 -5.86
CA SER A 57 3.31 7.66 -5.76
C SER A 57 1.98 8.32 -6.14
N GLY A 58 1.36 7.91 -7.25
CA GLY A 58 0.08 8.45 -7.70
C GLY A 58 -1.09 8.11 -6.76
N ALA A 59 -1.10 6.90 -6.21
CA ALA A 59 -2.12 6.48 -5.25
C ALA A 59 -2.01 7.23 -3.92
N VAL A 60 -0.78 7.42 -3.42
CA VAL A 60 -0.52 8.16 -2.18
C VAL A 60 -0.80 9.65 -2.37
N ALA A 61 -0.39 10.24 -3.49
CA ALA A 61 -0.71 11.64 -3.81
C ALA A 61 -2.22 11.92 -3.81
N CYS A 62 -3.01 10.98 -4.35
CA CYS A 62 -4.47 11.08 -4.33
C CYS A 62 -5.04 11.01 -2.90
N ALA A 63 -4.44 10.21 -2.01
CA ALA A 63 -4.87 10.10 -0.62
C ALA A 63 -4.46 11.32 0.22
N ASP A 64 -3.28 11.89 -0.04
CA ASP A 64 -2.67 12.92 0.79
C ASP A 64 -3.12 14.34 0.43
N GLY A 65 -3.77 14.55 -0.72
CA GLY A 65 -4.21 15.88 -1.16
C GLY A 65 -5.09 16.63 -0.16
N GLU A 66 -5.94 15.92 0.59
CA GLU A 66 -6.76 16.52 1.66
C GLU A 66 -5.92 16.87 2.89
N VAL A 67 -4.95 16.02 3.26
CA VAL A 67 -4.04 16.25 4.39
C VAL A 67 -3.17 17.47 4.13
N VAL A 68 -2.61 17.60 2.92
CA VAL A 68 -1.82 18.76 2.51
C VAL A 68 -2.64 20.04 2.54
N SER A 69 -3.91 19.97 2.12
CA SER A 69 -4.81 21.12 2.17
C SER A 69 -5.04 21.58 3.61
N MET A 70 -5.20 20.66 4.56
CA MET A 70 -5.32 20.98 5.98
C MET A 70 -4.02 21.53 6.57
N GLN A 71 -2.87 20.90 6.30
CA GLN A 71 -1.56 21.35 6.79
C GLN A 71 -1.19 22.73 6.24
N THR A 72 -1.53 23.02 4.99
CA THR A 72 -1.32 24.36 4.39
C THR A 72 -2.12 25.45 5.12
N LEU A 73 -3.29 25.10 5.67
CA LEU A 73 -4.16 26.02 6.41
C LEU A 73 -3.75 26.18 7.88
N CYS A 74 -3.29 25.09 8.51
CA CYS A 74 -3.03 25.03 9.95
C CYS A 74 -1.56 25.27 10.32
N ASP A 75 -0.62 24.84 9.47
CA ASP A 75 0.81 24.78 9.75
C ASP A 75 1.59 25.74 8.84
N ASN A 76 2.89 25.47 8.65
CA ASN A 76 3.70 26.22 7.70
C ASN A 76 3.42 25.71 6.27
N PRO A 77 2.86 26.55 5.38
CA PRO A 77 2.52 26.13 4.02
C PRO A 77 3.73 25.72 3.18
N ALA A 78 4.92 26.24 3.49
CA ALA A 78 6.14 25.83 2.80
C ALA A 78 6.57 24.40 3.19
N ALA A 79 6.42 24.04 4.47
CA ALA A 79 6.75 22.71 4.97
C ALA A 79 5.74 21.66 4.50
N ALA A 80 4.44 22.00 4.51
CA ALA A 80 3.39 21.13 3.97
C ALA A 80 3.61 20.81 2.47
N LYS A 81 4.09 21.80 1.71
CA LYS A 81 4.46 21.61 0.31
C LYS A 81 5.69 20.71 0.16
N GLU A 82 6.73 20.92 0.95
CA GLU A 82 7.96 20.11 0.91
C GLU A 82 7.66 18.64 1.25
N GLU A 83 6.83 18.39 2.26
CA GLU A 83 6.39 17.03 2.63
C GLU A 83 5.63 16.35 1.48
N PHE A 84 4.68 17.05 0.85
CA PHE A 84 3.96 16.50 -0.30
C PHE A 84 4.87 16.25 -1.50
N ASP A 85 5.78 17.16 -1.79
CA ASP A 85 6.72 17.03 -2.91
C ASP A 85 7.65 15.81 -2.68
N LEU A 86 7.98 15.46 -1.43
CA LEU A 86 8.72 14.24 -1.09
C LEU A 86 7.88 12.96 -1.27
N VAL A 87 6.60 13.00 -0.92
CA VAL A 87 5.68 11.85 -1.08
C VAL A 87 5.53 11.43 -2.55
N VAL A 88 5.55 12.40 -3.47
CA VAL A 88 5.43 12.13 -4.91
C VAL A 88 6.77 11.86 -5.59
N ASP A 89 7.89 12.07 -4.89
CA ASP A 89 9.23 11.79 -5.39
C ASP A 89 9.56 10.30 -5.29
N GLU A 90 9.47 9.61 -6.43
CA GLU A 90 9.82 8.18 -6.56
C GLU A 90 11.31 7.90 -6.37
N THR A 91 12.17 8.93 -6.36
CA THR A 91 13.61 8.79 -6.09
C THR A 91 13.96 8.99 -4.62
N SER A 92 12.99 9.43 -3.81
CA SER A 92 13.19 9.59 -2.38
C SER A 92 13.25 8.23 -1.70
N SER A 93 14.32 7.98 -0.94
CA SER A 93 14.49 6.75 -0.15
C SER A 93 13.89 6.85 1.26
N GLY A 94 13.06 7.87 1.51
CA GLY A 94 12.62 8.28 2.85
C GLY A 94 13.71 8.97 3.69
N LEU A 95 13.35 9.37 4.90
CA LEU A 95 14.29 9.85 5.91
C LEU A 95 15.10 8.67 6.47
N VAL A 96 16.43 8.77 6.40
CA VAL A 96 17.39 7.82 7.01
C VAL A 96 17.73 8.26 8.43
#